data_AF-A0A654G7Y1-F1
#
_entry.id   AF-A0A654G7Y1-F1
#
_cell.length_a   1.000
_cell.length_b   1.000
_cell.length_c   1.000
_cell.angle_alpha   90.00
_cell.angle_beta   90.00
_cell.angle_gamma   90.00
#
_symmetry.space_group_name_H-M   'P 1'
#
loop_
_entity.id
_entity.type
_entity.pdbx_description
1 polymer ?
#
loop_
_entity_poly.entity_id
_entity_poly.type
_entity_poly.pdbx_seq_one_letter_code
_entity_poly.pdbx_strand_id
1 'polypeptide(L)'
;MISYLGYDPVEKQYKVLTWFDGFEEYQVLTLGIGEPSWRNIKCCRPHLHYPLYKGICINGVLYYVGTVTGLLKDFMVVCFDVKYENFRFVEEGDAYLRLVGVTQRNEIVLATCYAVPFYLFYYNMERKTIIRLQIQGMEVFP
;
A
#
# COMPACT_ATOMS: atom_id res chain seq x y z
N MET A 1 4.66 15.27 -4.60
CA MET A 1 5.64 14.21 -4.26
C MET A 1 5.10 13.46 -3.07
N ILE A 2 4.96 12.13 -3.17
CA ILE A 2 4.53 11.28 -2.06
C ILE A 2 5.66 10.30 -1.78
N SER A 3 6.06 10.19 -0.52
CA SER A 3 7.18 9.36 -0.09
C SER A 3 6.77 8.41 1.02
N TYR A 4 7.29 7.19 0.97
CA TYR A 4 7.09 6.14 1.96
C TYR A 4 8.43 5.64 2.48
N LEU A 5 8.47 5.32 3.76
CA LEU A 5 9.65 4.76 4.42
C LEU A 5 9.45 3.26 4.62
N GLY A 6 10.35 2.46 4.06
CA GLY A 6 10.44 1.01 4.27
C GLY A 6 11.71 0.66 5.03
N TYR A 7 11.66 -0.37 5.86
CA TYR A 7 12.82 -0.93 6.56
C TYR A 7 13.09 -2.33 6.03
N ASP A 8 14.32 -2.59 5.58
CA ASP A 8 14.81 -3.92 5.26
C ASP A 8 15.42 -4.56 6.53
N PRO A 9 14.77 -5.57 7.12
CA PRO A 9 15.29 -6.24 8.31
C PRO A 9 16.51 -7.12 8.04
N VAL A 10 16.76 -7.52 6.79
CA VAL A 10 17.88 -8.38 6.41
C VAL A 10 19.16 -7.56 6.33
N GLU A 11 19.14 -6.47 5.57
CA GLU A 11 20.29 -5.57 5.40
C GLU A 11 20.34 -4.46 6.47
N LYS A 12 19.34 -4.42 7.36
CA LYS A 12 19.24 -3.49 8.50
C LYS A 12 19.30 -2.03 8.10
N GLN A 13 18.62 -1.68 7.01
CA GLN A 13 18.66 -0.34 6.44
C GLN A 13 17.26 0.16 6.06
N TYR A 14 17.11 1.48 6.04
CA TYR A 14 15.88 2.10 5.55
C TYR A 14 15.99 2.39 4.06
N LYS A 15 14.85 2.36 3.36
CA LYS A 15 14.74 2.89 2.01
C LYS A 15 13.54 3.83 1.92
N VAL A 16 13.68 4.89 1.14
CA VAL A 16 12.58 5.82 0.81
C VAL A 16 12.12 5.51 -0.60
N LEU A 17 10.85 5.12 -0.75
CA LEU A 17 10.18 5.02 -2.04
C LEU A 17 9.44 6.33 -2.29
N THR A 18 9.69 6.98 -3.43
CA THR A 18 8.99 8.22 -3.82
C THR A 18 8.43 8.12 -5.23
N TRP A 19 7.36 8.86 -5.45
CA TRP A 19 6.76 9.07 -6.75
C TRP A 19 6.35 10.54 -6.92
N PHE A 20 6.49 11.02 -8.15
CA PHE A 20 6.13 12.37 -8.56
C PHE A 20 5.00 12.30 -9.56
N ASP A 21 3.93 13.02 -9.25
CA ASP A 21 2.79 13.17 -10.16
C ASP A 21 3.26 13.75 -11.50
N GLY A 22 2.92 13.07 -12.59
CA GLY A 22 3.40 13.37 -13.95
C GLY A 22 4.63 12.59 -14.44
N PHE A 23 5.24 11.73 -13.60
CA PHE A 23 6.34 10.84 -14.03
C PHE A 23 5.93 9.36 -13.89
N GLU A 24 6.26 8.55 -14.90
CA GLU A 24 6.04 7.09 -14.86
C GLU A 24 7.11 6.34 -14.03
N GLU A 25 8.10 7.04 -13.51
CA GLU A 25 9.25 6.46 -12.82
C GLU A 25 9.17 6.68 -11.30
N TYR A 26 9.39 5.59 -10.57
CA TYR A 26 9.52 5.61 -9.11
C TYR A 26 10.99 5.82 -8.78
N GLN A 27 11.28 6.41 -7.62
CA GLN A 27 12.66 6.50 -7.15
C GLN A 27 12.81 5.86 -5.79
N VAL A 28 13.97 5.25 -5.58
CA VAL A 28 14.37 4.68 -4.30
C VAL A 28 15.65 5.34 -3.83
N LEU A 29 15.62 5.78 -2.58
CA LEU A 29 16.80 6.18 -1.82
C LEU A 29 17.10 5.10 -0.79
N THR A 30 18.33 4.59 -0.75
CA THR A 30 18.78 3.74 0.35
C THR A 30 19.45 4.61 1.42
N LEU A 31 19.03 4.44 2.68
CA LEU A 31 19.59 5.11 3.84
C LEU A 31 20.44 4.11 4.63
N GLY A 32 21.76 4.28 4.57
CA GLY A 32 22.74 3.39 5.21
C GLY A 32 24.03 4.11 5.58
N ILE A 33 25.09 3.35 5.89
CA ILE A 33 26.41 3.90 6.20
C ILE A 33 27.11 4.22 4.87
N GLY A 34 27.07 5.48 4.46
CA GLY A 34 27.63 5.97 3.20
C GLY A 34 26.86 7.17 2.66
N GLU A 35 27.23 7.64 1.46
CA GLU A 35 26.49 8.71 0.79
C GLU A 35 25.14 8.18 0.25
N PRO A 36 24.01 8.83 0.59
CA PRO A 36 22.72 8.44 0.05
C PRO A 36 22.68 8.65 -1.47
N SER A 37 22.24 7.63 -2.22
CA SER A 37 22.07 7.72 -3.67
C SER A 37 20.65 7.38 -4.10
N TRP A 38 20.08 8.25 -4.92
CA TRP A 38 18.79 8.04 -5.58
C TRP A 38 19.00 7.20 -6.84
N ARG A 39 18.08 6.26 -7.09
CA ARG A 39 17.99 5.55 -8.37
C ARG A 39 16.55 5.44 -8.82
N ASN A 40 16.35 5.46 -10.13
CA ASN A 40 15.04 5.22 -10.72
C ASN A 40 14.77 3.72 -10.75
N ILE A 41 13.54 3.33 -10.43
CA ILE A 41 13.05 1.97 -10.55
C ILE A 41 11.76 1.97 -11.37
N LYS A 42 11.47 0.83 -11.98
CA LYS A 42 10.26 0.63 -12.77
C LYS A 42 9.22 -0.13 -11.97
N CYS A 43 7.98 0.33 -12.05
CA CYS A 43 6.83 -0.41 -11.58
C CYS A 43 6.11 -1.00 -12.79
N CYS A 44 5.75 -2.29 -12.74
CA CYS A 44 5.04 -2.94 -13.84
C CYS A 44 3.58 -2.47 -13.99
N ARG A 45 3.06 -1.75 -13.00
CA ARG A 45 1.70 -1.21 -12.99
C ARG A 45 1.73 0.20 -12.41
N PRO A 46 1.93 1.24 -13.25
CA PRO A 46 1.87 2.62 -12.82
C PRO A 46 0.57 2.90 -12.08
N HIS A 47 0.65 3.58 -10.94
CA HIS A 47 -0.50 3.89 -10.11
C HIS A 47 -0.29 5.21 -9.38
N LEU A 48 -1.39 5.93 -9.22
CA LEU A 48 -1.44 7.13 -8.42
C LEU A 48 -1.41 6.74 -6.94
N HIS A 49 -0.63 7.49 -6.18
CA HIS A 49 -0.58 7.35 -4.74
C HIS A 49 -1.67 8.21 -4.11
N TYR A 50 -2.42 7.62 -3.17
CA TYR A 50 -3.47 8.35 -2.49
C TYR A 50 -2.95 8.92 -1.15
N PRO A 51 -2.71 10.24 -1.03
CA PRO A 51 -1.98 10.83 0.09
C PRO A 51 -2.73 10.79 1.42
N LEU A 52 -4.03 10.46 1.42
CA LEU A 52 -4.84 10.47 2.64
C LEU A 52 -4.43 9.39 3.65
N TYR A 53 -3.72 8.34 3.23
CA TYR A 53 -3.38 7.23 4.10
C TYR A 53 -1.88 6.92 4.05
N LYS A 54 -1.23 6.99 5.22
CA LYS A 54 0.17 6.59 5.37
C LYS A 54 0.31 5.09 5.10
N GLY A 55 1.34 4.73 4.34
CA GLY A 55 1.75 3.34 4.21
C GLY A 55 2.33 2.80 5.52
N ILE A 56 2.40 1.48 5.63
CA ILE A 56 2.94 0.76 6.78
C ILE A 56 3.99 -0.25 6.32
N CYS A 57 5.15 -0.28 6.98
CA CYS A 57 6.19 -1.25 6.69
C CYS A 57 6.18 -2.37 7.74
N ILE A 58 6.02 -3.62 7.29
CA ILE A 58 5.94 -4.80 8.16
C ILE A 58 6.84 -5.88 7.54
N ASN A 59 7.76 -6.43 8.34
CA ASN A 59 8.63 -7.56 7.95
C ASN A 59 9.34 -7.39 6.60
N GLY A 60 9.85 -6.19 6.29
CA GLY A 60 10.54 -5.93 5.02
C GLY A 60 9.66 -5.62 3.83
N VAL A 61 8.33 -5.54 4.02
CA VAL A 61 7.38 -5.19 2.97
C VAL A 61 6.64 -3.92 3.37
N LEU A 62 6.69 -2.92 2.50
CA LEU A 62 5.93 -1.68 2.61
C LEU A 62 4.56 -1.86 1.95
N TYR A 63 3.49 -1.58 2.69
CA TYR A 63 2.11 -1.65 2.23
C TYR A 63 1.50 -0.27 2.18
N TYR A 64 0.89 0.10 1.06
CA TYR A 64 0.16 1.36 0.90
C TYR A 64 -1.00 1.18 -0.06
N VAL A 65 -1.90 2.17 -0.10
CA VAL A 65 -3.04 2.15 -1.02
C VAL A 65 -2.69 2.97 -2.27
N GLY A 66 -2.94 2.40 -3.44
CA GLY A 66 -2.81 3.05 -4.73
C GLY A 66 -4.08 2.92 -5.57
N THR A 67 -4.17 3.67 -6.66
CA THR A 67 -5.26 3.59 -7.65
C THR A 67 -4.67 3.77 -9.06
N VAL A 68 -5.22 3.09 -10.06
CA VAL A 68 -4.68 3.16 -11.44
C VAL A 68 -5.07 4.48 -12.13
N THR A 69 -6.33 4.88 -12.02
CA THR A 69 -6.93 6.00 -12.75
C THR A 69 -7.37 7.15 -11.84
N GLY A 70 -7.32 6.98 -10.51
CA GLY A 70 -7.85 7.92 -9.54
C GLY A 70 -9.37 7.84 -9.35
N LEU A 71 -10.04 6.91 -10.03
CA LEU A 71 -11.48 6.71 -9.94
C LEU A 71 -11.83 5.80 -8.75
N LEU A 72 -13.08 5.85 -8.31
CA LEU A 72 -13.61 5.06 -7.20
C LEU A 72 -13.47 3.54 -7.32
N LYS A 73 -13.14 3.05 -8.51
CA LYS A 73 -13.31 1.65 -8.92
C LYS A 73 -12.03 0.83 -9.05
N ASP A 74 -10.87 1.40 -8.74
CA ASP A 74 -9.59 0.74 -9.00
C ASP A 74 -8.57 0.94 -7.88
N PHE A 75 -9.06 1.01 -6.64
CA PHE A 75 -8.22 1.00 -5.46
C PHE A 75 -7.60 -0.38 -5.25
N MET A 76 -6.31 -0.38 -4.92
CA MET A 76 -5.54 -1.60 -4.66
C MET A 76 -4.56 -1.40 -3.52
N VAL A 77 -4.22 -2.49 -2.86
CA VAL A 77 -3.09 -2.51 -1.92
C VAL A 77 -1.83 -2.81 -2.69
N VAL A 78 -0.88 -1.89 -2.61
CA VAL A 78 0.45 -2.06 -3.18
C VAL A 78 1.38 -2.57 -2.09
N CYS A 79 2.07 -3.65 -2.40
CA CYS A 79 3.11 -4.25 -1.58
C CYS A 79 4.45 -4.00 -2.27
N PHE A 80 5.35 -3.28 -1.62
CA PHE A 80 6.69 -3.03 -2.10
C PHE A 80 7.69 -3.80 -1.23
N ASP A 81 8.38 -4.77 -1.82
CA ASP A 81 9.46 -5.47 -1.13
C ASP A 81 10.67 -4.53 -1.02
N VAL A 82 11.03 -4.17 0.21
CA VAL A 82 12.05 -3.15 0.45
C VAL A 82 13.42 -3.64 0.02
N LYS A 83 13.72 -4.93 0.21
CA LYS A 83 15.01 -5.51 -0.15
C LYS A 83 15.15 -5.61 -1.66
N TYR A 84 14.19 -6.26 -2.30
CA TYR A 84 14.24 -6.58 -3.73
C TYR A 84 13.73 -5.48 -4.64
N GLU A 85 13.15 -4.42 -4.07
CA GLU A 85 12.63 -3.25 -4.79
C GLU A 85 11.59 -3.63 -5.85
N ASN A 86 10.74 -4.60 -5.52
CA ASN A 86 9.71 -5.10 -6.42
C ASN A 86 8.31 -4.81 -5.90
N PHE A 87 7.36 -4.71 -6.82
CA PHE A 87 5.97 -4.41 -6.51
C PHE A 87 5.11 -5.65 -6.66
N ARG A 88 4.13 -5.79 -5.78
CA ARG A 88 3.00 -6.72 -5.89
C ARG A 88 1.71 -5.96 -5.57
N PHE A 89 0.60 -6.44 -6.13
CA PHE A 89 -0.70 -5.79 -6.00
C PHE A 89 -1.70 -6.79 -5.44
N VAL A 90 -2.50 -6.37 -4.48
CA VAL A 90 -3.48 -7.20 -3.78
C VAL A 90 -4.85 -6.52 -3.90
N GLU A 91 -5.74 -7.21 -4.63
CA GLU A 91 -7.17 -6.92 -4.90
C GLU A 91 -7.51 -5.53 -5.48
N GLU A 92 -8.56 -5.49 -6.30
CA GLU A 92 -9.17 -4.28 -6.87
C GLU A 92 -10.54 -4.08 -6.21
N GLY A 93 -10.71 -2.97 -5.49
CA GLY A 93 -11.95 -2.63 -4.81
C GLY A 93 -12.71 -1.51 -5.52
N ASP A 94 -14.03 -1.65 -5.61
CA ASP A 94 -14.94 -0.61 -6.12
C ASP A 94 -15.23 0.53 -5.11
N ALA A 95 -14.29 0.82 -4.19
CA ALA A 95 -14.44 1.85 -3.19
C ALA A 95 -13.09 2.38 -2.68
N TYR A 96 -13.09 3.60 -2.12
CA TYR A 96 -11.94 4.13 -1.39
C TYR A 96 -11.53 3.17 -0.28
N LEU A 97 -10.27 2.74 -0.28
CA LEU A 97 -9.72 1.88 0.77
C LEU A 97 -8.89 2.70 1.76
N ARG A 98 -9.04 2.39 3.04
CA ARG A 98 -8.22 2.91 4.13
C ARG A 98 -7.51 1.77 4.83
N LEU A 99 -6.19 1.90 5.00
CA LEU A 99 -5.42 1.08 5.93
C LEU A 99 -5.85 1.41 7.37
N VAL A 100 -6.41 0.42 8.06
CA VAL A 100 -6.89 0.56 9.44
C VAL A 100 -5.80 0.17 10.43
N GLY A 101 -5.09 -0.92 10.16
CA GLY A 101 -4.05 -1.44 11.05
C GLY A 101 -3.66 -2.87 10.74
N VAL A 102 -3.06 -3.53 11.74
CA VAL A 102 -2.51 -4.89 11.64
C VAL A 102 -3.01 -5.71 12.81
N THR A 103 -3.37 -6.97 12.57
CA THR A 103 -3.74 -7.92 13.63
C THR A 103 -2.52 -8.69 14.13
N GLN A 104 -2.65 -9.36 15.29
CA GLN A 104 -1.60 -10.26 15.80
C GLN A 104 -1.35 -11.49 14.91
N ARG A 105 -2.24 -11.75 13.93
CA ARG A 105 -2.17 -12.90 13.02
C ARG A 105 -1.53 -12.56 11.67
N ASN A 106 -0.73 -11.49 11.61
CA ASN A 106 -0.11 -11.03 10.38
C ASN A 106 -1.13 -10.69 9.28
N GLU A 107 -2.25 -10.07 9.67
CA GLU A 107 -3.27 -9.59 8.73
C GLU A 107 -3.30 -8.07 8.68
N ILE A 108 -3.30 -7.52 7.47
CA ILE A 108 -3.56 -6.11 7.24
C ILE A 108 -5.07 -5.91 7.14
N VAL A 109 -5.60 -4.97 7.92
CA VAL A 109 -7.02 -4.64 7.92
C VAL A 109 -7.25 -3.38 7.09
N LEU A 110 -8.14 -3.47 6.11
CA LEU A 110 -8.59 -2.34 5.30
C LEU A 110 -10.09 -2.13 5.50
N ALA A 111 -10.53 -0.91 5.32
CA ALA A 111 -11.94 -0.56 5.34
C ALA A 111 -12.30 0.27 4.11
N THR A 112 -13.51 0.07 3.58
CA THR A 112 -14.07 1.00 2.62
C THR A 112 -14.41 2.34 3.29
N CYS A 113 -14.16 3.45 2.61
CA CYS A 113 -14.53 4.79 3.04
C CYS A 113 -15.59 5.37 2.11
N TYR A 114 -16.55 6.10 2.70
CA TYR A 114 -17.63 6.78 1.96
C TYR A 114 -18.40 5.85 1.00
N ALA A 115 -18.52 4.57 1.35
CA ALA A 115 -19.18 3.56 0.55
C ALA A 115 -20.21 2.80 1.37
N VAL A 116 -21.38 2.59 0.77
CA VAL A 116 -22.41 1.67 1.24
C VAL A 116 -22.65 0.67 0.11
N PRO A 117 -22.55 -0.64 0.36
CA PRO A 117 -22.23 -1.28 1.64
C PRO A 117 -20.79 -1.08 2.15
N PHE A 118 -20.62 -1.08 3.48
CA PHE A 118 -19.32 -0.95 4.15
C PHE A 118 -18.65 -2.32 4.29
N TYR A 119 -17.40 -2.44 3.84
CA TYR A 119 -16.62 -3.68 3.92
C TYR A 119 -15.35 -3.50 4.74
N LEU A 120 -15.01 -4.55 5.48
CA LEU A 120 -13.66 -4.81 5.99
C LEU A 120 -12.97 -5.84 5.12
N PHE A 121 -11.68 -5.62 4.85
CA PHE A 121 -10.83 -6.59 4.17
C PHE A 121 -9.70 -7.00 5.10
N TYR A 122 -9.49 -8.30 5.25
CA TYR A 122 -8.39 -8.88 6.00
C TYR A 122 -7.44 -9.55 5.03
N TYR A 123 -6.32 -8.89 4.75
CA TYR A 123 -5.27 -9.45 3.91
C TYR A 123 -4.24 -10.19 4.76
N ASN A 124 -4.18 -11.51 4.59
CA ASN A 124 -3.18 -12.35 5.24
C ASN A 124 -1.85 -12.25 4.48
N MET A 125 -0.81 -11.76 5.16
CA MET A 125 0.49 -11.48 4.54
C MET A 125 1.25 -12.77 4.14
N GLU A 126 1.04 -13.87 4.86
CA GLU A 126 1.73 -15.15 4.64
C GLU A 126 1.11 -15.92 3.47
N ARG A 127 -0.20 -16.12 3.53
CA ARG A 127 -0.99 -16.86 2.54
C ARG A 127 -1.23 -16.03 1.28
N LYS A 128 -1.05 -14.71 1.36
CA LYS A 128 -1.34 -13.74 0.28
C LYS A 128 -2.79 -13.83 -0.17
N THR A 129 -3.70 -14.07 0.78
CA THR A 129 -5.14 -14.18 0.55
C THR A 129 -5.87 -13.06 1.24
N ILE A 130 -7.01 -12.68 0.72
CA ILE A 130 -7.86 -11.62 1.26
C ILE A 130 -9.24 -12.19 1.61
N ILE A 131 -9.77 -11.78 2.75
CA ILE A 131 -11.14 -12.06 3.16
C ILE A 131 -11.90 -10.75 3.20
N ARG A 132 -13.00 -10.68 2.46
CA ARG A 132 -13.92 -9.53 2.44
C ARG A 132 -15.10 -9.83 3.36
N LEU A 133 -15.41 -8.89 4.25
CA LEU A 133 -16.51 -8.96 5.21
C LEU A 133 -17.40 -7.73 5.07
N GLN A 134 -18.67 -7.92 4.70
CA GLN A 134 -19.68 -6.85 4.71
C GLN A 134 -20.15 -6.61 6.14
N ILE A 135 -20.15 -5.36 6.58
CA ILE A 135 -20.73 -4.96 7.86
C ILE A 135 -22.19 -4.56 7.62
N GLN A 136 -23.10 -5.32 8.22
CA GLN A 136 -24.54 -5.07 8.16
C GLN A 136 -24.95 -3.95 9.12
N GLY A 137 -26.11 -3.33 8.86
CA GLY A 137 -26.68 -2.29 9.72
C GLY A 137 -26.16 -0.87 9.47
N MET A 138 -25.20 -0.69 8.54
CA MET A 138 -24.71 0.62 8.11
C MET A 138 -25.53 1.22 6.95
N GLU A 139 -26.49 0.47 6.41
CA GLU A 139 -27.32 0.87 5.27
C GLU A 139 -28.54 1.74 5.68
N VAL A 140 -28.67 2.05 6.98
CA VAL A 140 -29.88 2.65 7.55
C VAL A 140 -29.55 3.87 8.40
N PHE A 141 -29.27 5.00 7.76
CA PHE A 141 -29.55 6.32 8.34
C PHE A 141 -30.01 7.25 7.21
N PRO A 142 -31.20 7.87 7.31
CA PRO A 142 -31.69 8.86 6.34
C PRO A 142 -30.87 10.15 6.34
#